data_AF-A0AAP9GGC7-F1
#
_entry.id   AF-A0AAP9GGC7-F1
#
_cell.length_a   1.000
_cell.length_b   1.000
_cell.length_c   1.000
_cell.angle_alpha   90.00
_cell.angle_beta   90.00
_cell.angle_gamma   90.00
#
_symmetry.space_group_name_H-M   'P 1'
#
loop_
_entity.id
_entity.type
_entity.pdbx_description
1 polymer ?
#
loop_
_entity_poly.entity_id
_entity_poly.type
_entity_poly.pdbx_seq_one_letter_code
_entity_poly.pdbx_strand_id
1 'polypeptide(L)'
;MHLVCKFIPSSKLSSSELSYVLTPDECIGQLSRLRNSDDILRNLPKEFAQKISLSSKKTTSGLLAAIRAELGKGSWVSLSSFVRRSPLTDSQLQSFPRLKTLVDSLSASNESKVFKAGYKQVTDDVALVRSYTHVPSEPSPDQKIVVEFAGQWSSNAACLMLGKTEAQKEKVTVGKADTENKHRSLATFKDLEAEGKTLYIKIPCSDQPQPILFKLAEDLQPVDKETQMDEWDNVLVPVVPLYKSGSSWDGYTSGRVYVIWKGEVWRELQVTSNGYFADVDMSNSRKKAKETRHVNIDGSSLFPGENVAFEPFSILQDGVEVFSGELDINEQARVFSLVAEEVEIKFAGFAHEQILLSTNSSPMKASSVPSGEVLGYPLPHIWLPYKVKGECQDVYLYYSSQALSDGAISELESNYQSMAISLSEMSDYSSSKGFTLQTVFKLPTLSESQKVKAVVNDQNNCNVAAVNIPPPGSEIILRYRVLGSTDQPDDYFMLQNEEHGWSQKAYFRCATADDDGYLNLRFSGWPEKVKEVDILRGAHASRGNETPETFKLREKVKVTDLLG
;
A
#
# COMPACT_ATOMS: atom_id res chain seq x y z
N MET A 1 23.66 37.83 -39.55
CA MET A 1 24.37 36.55 -39.33
C MET A 1 24.02 36.07 -37.93
N HIS A 2 23.44 34.88 -37.80
CA HIS A 2 23.23 34.28 -36.48
C HIS A 2 24.56 33.74 -35.95
N LEU A 3 24.84 34.01 -34.68
CA LEU A 3 25.99 33.45 -33.99
C LEU A 3 25.82 31.92 -33.90
N VAL A 4 26.86 31.19 -34.29
CA VAL A 4 26.83 29.71 -34.34
C VAL A 4 27.50 29.09 -33.11
N CYS A 5 27.74 29.88 -32.05
CA CYS A 5 28.33 29.38 -30.81
C CYS A 5 27.54 29.80 -29.56
N LYS A 6 27.61 28.97 -28.51
CA LYS A 6 27.00 29.21 -27.20
C LYS A 6 28.09 29.19 -26.14
N PHE A 7 27.97 29.99 -25.10
CA PHE A 7 28.91 30.01 -23.98
C PHE A 7 28.28 29.37 -22.75
N ILE A 8 28.99 28.43 -22.13
CA ILE A 8 28.58 27.81 -20.87
C ILE A 8 29.72 27.88 -19.84
N PRO A 9 29.40 27.92 -18.54
CA PRO A 9 30.40 27.73 -17.50
C PRO A 9 31.05 26.35 -17.62
N SER A 10 32.35 26.25 -17.36
CA SER A 10 33.09 24.99 -17.46
C SER A 10 32.58 23.88 -16.53
N SER A 11 31.96 24.24 -15.41
CA SER A 11 31.29 23.31 -14.48
C SER A 11 30.05 22.63 -15.03
N LYS A 12 29.46 23.17 -16.11
CA LYS A 12 28.25 22.63 -16.75
C LYS A 12 28.57 21.80 -17.99
N LEU A 13 29.83 21.66 -18.37
CA LEU A 13 30.21 20.87 -19.54
C LEU A 13 30.10 19.38 -19.23
N SER A 14 29.33 18.67 -20.04
CA SER A 14 29.18 17.21 -19.95
C SER A 14 30.05 16.46 -20.97
N SER A 15 30.30 15.17 -20.75
CA SER A 15 31.05 14.32 -21.69
C SER A 15 30.39 14.26 -23.08
N SER A 16 29.04 14.31 -23.13
CA SER A 16 28.27 14.32 -24.39
C SER A 16 28.49 15.56 -25.26
N GLU A 17 28.91 16.67 -24.65
CA GLU A 17 29.09 17.96 -25.32
C GLU A 17 30.53 18.18 -25.81
N LEU A 18 31.47 17.26 -25.51
CA LEU A 18 32.87 17.37 -25.92
C LEU A 18 33.05 17.50 -27.44
N SER A 19 32.17 16.84 -28.21
CA SER A 19 32.17 16.91 -29.68
C SER A 19 31.75 18.27 -30.26
N TYR A 20 31.25 19.18 -29.43
CA TYR A 20 30.82 20.53 -29.80
C TYR A 20 31.76 21.64 -29.28
N VAL A 21 32.70 21.33 -28.38
CA VAL A 21 33.60 22.31 -27.74
C VAL A 21 34.43 23.04 -28.77
N LEU A 22 34.42 24.38 -28.83
CA LEU A 22 35.28 25.24 -29.65
C LEU A 22 36.56 25.63 -28.90
N THR A 23 37.71 25.67 -29.57
CA THR A 23 38.92 26.32 -28.98
C THR A 23 38.68 27.84 -28.91
N PRO A 24 39.36 28.55 -28.00
CA PRO A 24 39.25 30.01 -27.94
C PRO A 24 39.50 30.68 -29.28
N ASP A 25 40.42 30.15 -30.10
CA ASP A 25 40.79 30.74 -31.39
C ASP A 25 39.72 30.53 -32.46
N GLU A 26 39.12 29.35 -32.51
CA GLU A 26 37.97 29.09 -33.39
C GLU A 26 36.75 29.91 -32.97
N CYS A 27 36.55 30.11 -31.66
CA CYS A 27 35.50 30.98 -31.14
C CYS A 27 35.72 32.44 -31.56
N ILE A 28 36.95 32.96 -31.45
CA ILE A 28 37.27 34.31 -31.93
C ILE A 28 37.12 34.43 -33.44
N GLY A 29 37.48 33.40 -34.21
CA GLY A 29 37.28 33.36 -35.66
C GLY A 29 35.81 33.41 -36.09
N GLN A 30 34.90 32.94 -35.24
CA GLN A 30 33.45 33.08 -35.44
C GLN A 30 32.96 34.48 -35.05
N LEU A 31 33.41 34.99 -33.90
CA LEU A 31 33.00 36.31 -33.39
C LEU A 31 33.55 37.48 -34.21
N SER A 32 34.71 37.32 -34.86
CA SER A 32 35.30 38.34 -35.73
C SER A 32 34.47 38.66 -36.97
N ARG A 33 33.49 37.80 -37.30
CA ARG A 33 32.54 38.01 -38.41
C ARG A 33 31.42 38.99 -38.07
N LEU A 34 31.27 39.36 -36.79
CA LEU A 34 30.30 40.35 -36.34
C LEU A 34 30.84 41.77 -36.55
N ARG A 35 29.96 42.69 -36.97
CA ARG A 35 30.38 44.01 -37.50
C ARG A 35 30.79 45.01 -36.43
N ASN A 36 30.24 44.93 -35.22
CA ASN A 36 30.51 45.88 -34.14
C ASN A 36 30.62 45.18 -32.76
N SER A 37 31.15 45.89 -31.77
CA SER A 37 31.33 45.39 -30.39
C SER A 37 30.01 45.11 -29.68
N ASP A 38 28.95 45.87 -29.99
CA ASP A 38 27.64 45.74 -29.34
C ASP A 38 26.93 44.44 -29.75
N ASP A 39 27.07 44.02 -31.00
CA ASP A 39 26.55 42.76 -31.51
C ASP A 39 27.26 41.56 -30.85
N ILE A 40 28.56 41.68 -30.58
CA ILE A 40 29.31 40.66 -29.82
C ILE A 40 28.79 40.61 -28.37
N LEU A 41 28.62 41.76 -27.71
CA LEU A 41 28.17 41.82 -26.32
C LEU A 41 26.74 41.28 -26.11
N ARG A 42 25.82 41.53 -27.06
CA ARG A 42 24.45 40.97 -27.02
C ARG A 42 24.40 39.45 -27.05
N ASN A 43 25.45 38.85 -27.62
CA ASN A 43 25.58 37.41 -27.84
C ASN A 43 26.32 36.69 -26.69
N LEU A 44 26.87 37.44 -25.74
CA LEU A 44 27.53 36.88 -24.56
C LEU A 44 26.56 36.78 -23.38
N PRO A 45 26.65 35.71 -22.56
CA PRO A 45 25.95 35.67 -21.28
C PRO A 45 26.31 36.89 -20.42
N LYS A 46 25.33 37.47 -19.72
CA LYS A 46 25.53 38.67 -18.89
C LYS A 46 26.66 38.50 -17.86
N GLU A 47 26.74 37.33 -17.23
CA GLU A 47 27.80 36.96 -16.27
C GLU A 47 29.19 36.92 -16.91
N PHE A 48 29.28 36.47 -18.16
CA PHE A 48 30.54 36.44 -18.90
C PHE A 48 30.95 37.86 -19.32
N ALA A 49 30.01 38.65 -19.84
CA ALA A 49 30.24 40.03 -20.25
C ALA A 49 30.64 40.95 -19.09
N GLN A 50 30.21 40.66 -17.86
CA GLN A 50 30.60 41.40 -16.65
C GLN A 50 32.08 41.21 -16.27
N LYS A 51 32.69 40.07 -16.61
CA LYS A 51 34.12 39.80 -16.32
C LYS A 51 35.08 40.54 -17.25
N ILE A 52 34.58 41.06 -18.37
CA ILE A 52 35.35 41.83 -19.33
C ILE A 52 35.43 43.30 -18.88
N SER A 53 36.64 43.85 -18.82
CA SER A 53 36.88 45.25 -18.43
C SER A 53 36.14 46.24 -19.34
N LEU A 54 35.72 47.37 -18.78
CA LEU A 54 35.01 48.42 -19.50
C LEU A 54 35.86 49.06 -20.62
N SER A 55 37.19 49.10 -20.47
CA SER A 55 38.10 49.60 -21.51
C SER A 55 38.17 48.68 -22.72
N SER A 56 38.15 47.36 -22.52
CA SER A 56 38.18 46.36 -23.60
C SER A 56 36.89 46.31 -24.42
N LYS A 57 35.77 46.84 -23.91
CA LYS A 57 34.48 46.89 -24.63
C LYS A 57 34.41 47.99 -25.69
N LYS A 58 35.34 48.95 -25.69
CA LYS A 58 35.31 50.13 -26.57
C LYS A 58 35.72 49.84 -28.02
N THR A 59 36.46 48.75 -28.27
CA THR A 59 36.90 48.38 -29.62
C THR A 59 36.65 46.89 -29.86
N THR A 60 36.28 46.53 -31.08
CA THR A 60 36.03 45.12 -31.46
C THR A 60 37.27 44.25 -31.24
N SER A 61 38.46 44.75 -31.59
CA SER A 61 39.73 44.04 -31.39
C SER A 61 40.07 43.85 -29.91
N GLY A 62 39.86 44.88 -29.08
CA GLY A 62 40.05 44.81 -27.62
C GLY A 62 39.08 43.84 -26.97
N LEU A 63 37.84 43.78 -27.45
CA LEU A 63 36.80 42.88 -26.95
C LEU A 63 37.12 41.42 -27.29
N LEU A 64 37.52 41.13 -28.53
CA LEU A 64 37.93 39.78 -28.94
C LEU A 64 39.17 39.30 -28.19
N ALA A 65 40.15 40.17 -27.95
CA ALA A 65 41.33 39.83 -27.15
C ALA A 65 40.96 39.51 -25.69
N ALA A 66 40.03 40.27 -25.10
CA ALA A 66 39.55 40.02 -23.74
C ALA A 66 38.72 38.71 -23.64
N ILE A 67 37.87 38.42 -24.63
CA ILE A 67 37.12 37.15 -24.70
C ILE A 67 38.09 35.96 -24.81
N ARG A 68 39.12 36.05 -25.67
CA ARG A 68 40.16 35.02 -25.79
C ARG A 68 40.86 34.77 -24.46
N ALA A 69 41.22 35.83 -23.75
CA ALA A 69 41.86 35.74 -22.44
C ALA A 69 40.96 35.08 -21.39
N GLU A 70 39.67 35.44 -21.33
CA GLU A 70 38.71 34.84 -20.40
C GLU A 70 38.43 33.36 -20.69
N LEU A 71 38.32 32.97 -21.97
CA LEU A 71 38.21 31.56 -22.35
C LEU A 71 39.50 30.79 -22.01
N GLY A 72 40.66 31.42 -22.16
CA GLY A 72 41.96 30.85 -21.77
C GLY A 72 42.09 30.57 -20.27
N LYS A 73 41.36 31.31 -19.41
CA LYS A 73 41.28 31.03 -17.96
C LYS A 73 40.53 29.74 -17.63
N GLY A 74 39.76 29.19 -18.57
CA GLY A 74 39.04 27.92 -18.42
C GLY A 74 37.79 27.99 -17.54
N SER A 75 37.31 29.18 -17.19
CA SER A 75 36.06 29.35 -16.42
C SER A 75 34.80 29.26 -17.30
N TRP A 76 34.96 29.49 -18.61
CA TRP A 76 33.91 29.41 -19.61
C TRP A 76 34.40 28.62 -20.82
N VAL A 77 33.48 27.90 -21.45
CA VAL A 77 33.72 27.09 -22.64
C VAL A 77 32.74 27.54 -23.72
N SER A 78 33.24 27.71 -24.94
CA SER A 78 32.43 27.95 -26.12
C SER A 78 32.04 26.62 -26.77
N LEU A 79 30.76 26.44 -27.09
CA LEU A 79 30.22 25.31 -27.83
C LEU A 79 29.76 25.76 -29.22
N SER A 80 30.01 24.97 -30.24
CA SER A 80 29.47 25.13 -31.59
C SER A 80 28.03 24.63 -31.65
N SER A 81 27.23 25.20 -32.54
CA SER A 81 25.89 24.66 -32.88
C SER A 81 25.96 23.39 -33.72
N PHE A 82 27.14 23.07 -34.26
CA PHE A 82 27.40 21.89 -35.08
C PHE A 82 28.49 21.01 -34.45
N VAL A 83 28.30 19.70 -34.54
CA VAL A 83 29.29 18.69 -34.14
C VAL A 83 30.56 18.88 -34.96
N ARG A 84 31.73 18.78 -34.32
CA ARG A 84 33.01 18.74 -35.04
C ARG A 84 33.14 17.48 -35.88
N ARG A 85 33.75 17.61 -37.06
CA ARG A 85 34.07 16.47 -37.93
C ARG A 85 35.19 15.58 -37.38
N SER A 86 36.05 16.14 -36.54
CA SER A 86 37.16 15.43 -35.89
C SER A 86 37.27 15.87 -34.42
N PRO A 87 37.62 14.96 -33.50
CA PRO A 87 37.93 15.31 -32.12
C PRO A 87 39.05 16.35 -32.02
N LEU A 88 39.09 17.07 -30.90
CA LEU A 88 40.16 18.01 -30.59
C LEU A 88 41.49 17.26 -30.44
N THR A 89 42.53 17.71 -31.14
CA THR A 89 43.87 17.10 -31.04
C THR A 89 44.69 17.76 -29.92
N ASP A 90 45.64 17.00 -29.36
CA ASP A 90 46.58 17.49 -28.35
C ASP A 90 47.34 18.75 -28.79
N SER A 91 47.66 18.85 -30.09
CA SER A 91 48.34 20.01 -30.68
C SER A 91 47.48 21.27 -30.67
N GLN A 92 46.15 21.15 -30.86
CA GLN A 92 45.22 22.28 -30.79
C GLN A 92 44.96 22.74 -29.35
N LEU A 93 45.06 21.82 -28.40
CA LEU A 93 44.85 22.08 -26.97
C LEU A 93 46.12 22.56 -26.25
N GLN A 94 47.29 22.43 -26.87
CA GLN A 94 48.58 22.83 -26.28
C GLN A 94 48.62 24.31 -25.86
N SER A 95 47.98 25.19 -26.64
CA SER A 95 47.91 26.63 -26.34
C SER A 95 46.89 26.98 -25.24
N PHE A 96 46.09 26.02 -24.77
CA PHE A 96 45.00 26.23 -23.80
C PHE A 96 45.01 25.15 -22.70
N PRO A 97 46.00 25.17 -21.78
CA PRO A 97 46.22 24.10 -20.81
C PRO A 97 45.02 23.83 -19.89
N ARG A 98 44.25 24.87 -19.54
CA ARG A 98 43.03 24.72 -18.72
C ARG A 98 41.90 24.01 -19.46
N LEU A 99 41.74 24.28 -20.76
CA LEU A 99 40.77 23.58 -21.60
C LEU A 99 41.20 22.14 -21.83
N LYS A 100 42.51 21.90 -22.02
CA LYS A 100 43.10 20.57 -22.12
C LYS A 100 42.77 19.71 -20.90
N THR A 101 43.09 20.18 -19.69
CA THR A 101 42.80 19.44 -18.44
C THR A 101 41.31 19.10 -18.29
N LEU A 102 40.42 19.98 -18.75
CA LEU A 102 38.97 19.78 -18.65
C LEU A 102 38.43 18.78 -19.68
N VAL A 103 38.97 18.78 -20.89
CA VAL A 103 38.66 17.77 -21.92
C VAL A 103 39.21 16.40 -21.49
N ASP A 104 40.43 16.36 -20.95
CA ASP A 104 41.07 15.13 -20.47
C ASP A 104 40.31 14.54 -19.27
N SER A 105 39.85 15.37 -18.31
CA SER A 105 39.12 14.90 -17.14
C SER A 105 37.74 14.33 -17.47
N LEU A 106 37.02 14.95 -18.42
CA LEU A 106 35.70 14.48 -18.88
C LEU A 106 35.80 13.30 -19.86
N SER A 107 36.95 13.14 -20.52
CA SER A 107 37.24 11.96 -21.35
C SER A 107 37.64 10.78 -20.47
N ALA A 108 38.40 11.02 -19.38
CA ALA A 108 38.79 9.99 -18.41
C ALA A 108 37.66 9.55 -17.47
N SER A 109 36.61 10.36 -17.27
CA SER A 109 35.45 9.97 -16.45
C SER A 109 34.54 8.93 -17.11
N ASN A 110 34.75 8.60 -18.38
CA ASN A 110 34.08 7.49 -19.06
C ASN A 110 34.73 6.12 -18.76
N GLU A 111 35.89 6.09 -18.09
CA GLU A 111 36.42 4.87 -17.50
C GLU A 111 36.02 4.81 -16.02
N SER A 112 35.24 3.79 -15.66
CA SER A 112 34.77 3.54 -14.31
C SER A 112 35.94 3.43 -13.32
N LYS A 113 36.27 4.52 -12.62
CA LYS A 113 37.25 4.51 -11.53
C LYS A 113 36.56 4.31 -10.19
N VAL A 114 36.74 3.10 -9.66
CA VAL A 114 36.49 2.73 -8.26
C VAL A 114 37.41 3.55 -7.36
N PHE A 115 36.84 4.31 -6.41
CA PHE A 115 37.62 5.05 -5.41
C PHE A 115 38.04 4.13 -4.25
N LYS A 116 39.36 3.96 -4.04
CA LYS A 116 39.89 3.41 -2.79
C LYS A 116 40.19 4.56 -1.80
N ALA A 117 39.67 4.45 -0.59
CA ALA A 117 39.90 5.39 0.51
C ALA A 117 41.39 5.42 0.92
N GLY A 118 41.92 6.63 1.16
CA GLY A 118 43.34 6.88 1.44
C GLY A 118 43.80 6.41 2.81
N TYR A 119 44.19 5.14 2.93
CA TYR A 119 45.02 4.67 4.04
C TYR A 119 46.50 4.88 3.76
N LYS A 120 47.27 5.17 4.81
CA LYS A 120 48.75 5.19 4.78
C LYS A 120 49.26 3.81 4.39
N GLN A 121 50.16 3.77 3.41
CA GLN A 121 50.78 2.54 2.90
C GLN A 121 51.57 1.84 4.02
N VAL A 122 51.08 0.69 4.46
CA VAL A 122 51.87 -0.26 5.26
C VAL A 122 52.81 -0.95 4.27
N THR A 123 54.11 -0.86 4.50
CA THR A 123 55.10 -1.64 3.74
C THR A 123 55.09 -3.07 4.28
N ASP A 124 54.73 -4.00 3.41
CA ASP A 124 54.66 -5.43 3.70
C ASP A 124 56.05 -6.05 3.42
N ASP A 125 56.79 -6.39 4.47
CA ASP A 125 58.14 -6.99 4.40
C ASP A 125 58.06 -8.52 4.19
N VAL A 126 57.13 -8.99 3.36
CA VAL A 126 56.97 -10.43 3.08
C VAL A 126 57.09 -10.69 1.59
N ALA A 127 58.05 -11.55 1.23
CA ALA A 127 58.27 -11.99 -0.13
C ALA A 127 57.02 -12.70 -0.69
N LEU A 128 56.43 -12.12 -1.74
CA LEU A 128 55.28 -12.69 -2.44
C LEU A 128 55.65 -14.04 -3.07
N VAL A 129 54.97 -15.10 -2.63
CA VAL A 129 55.05 -16.45 -3.21
C VAL A 129 54.59 -16.39 -4.68
N ARG A 130 55.42 -16.94 -5.57
CA ARG A 130 55.27 -16.92 -7.04
C ARG A 130 54.18 -17.84 -7.62
N SER A 131 53.10 -18.10 -6.88
CA SER A 131 52.00 -18.91 -7.40
C SER A 131 50.68 -18.44 -6.81
N TYR A 132 49.85 -17.81 -7.64
CA TYR A 132 48.44 -17.66 -7.34
C TYR A 132 47.81 -19.05 -7.43
N THR A 133 47.60 -19.69 -6.28
CA THR A 133 46.64 -20.79 -6.21
C THR A 133 45.28 -20.16 -6.42
N HIS A 134 44.67 -20.37 -7.59
CA HIS A 134 43.28 -20.01 -7.83
C HIS A 134 42.43 -20.78 -6.81
N VAL A 135 42.02 -20.11 -5.74
CA VAL A 135 40.98 -20.64 -4.86
C VAL A 135 39.69 -20.48 -5.66
N PRO A 136 39.03 -21.58 -6.07
CA PRO A 136 37.72 -21.48 -6.67
C PRO A 136 36.84 -20.70 -5.70
N SER A 137 36.23 -19.61 -6.17
CA SER A 137 35.10 -19.05 -5.43
C SER A 137 34.06 -20.17 -5.35
N GLU A 138 33.49 -20.39 -4.17
CA GLU A 138 32.33 -21.29 -4.08
C GLU A 138 31.31 -20.80 -5.12
N PRO A 139 30.83 -21.70 -6.00
CA PRO A 139 29.92 -21.30 -7.06
C PRO A 139 28.73 -20.59 -6.43
N SER A 140 28.44 -19.38 -6.92
CA SER A 140 27.24 -18.65 -6.49
C SER A 140 26.03 -19.56 -6.70
N PRO A 141 25.08 -19.62 -5.76
CA PRO A 141 23.94 -20.49 -5.90
C PRO A 141 23.19 -20.21 -7.20
N ASP A 142 22.91 -21.24 -7.99
CA ASP A 142 22.39 -21.10 -9.35
C ASP A 142 20.85 -21.08 -9.41
N GLN A 143 20.18 -20.71 -8.32
CA GLN A 143 18.72 -20.68 -8.26
C GLN A 143 18.14 -19.28 -8.16
N LYS A 144 16.87 -19.17 -8.56
CA LYS A 144 16.08 -17.95 -8.52
C LYS A 144 14.65 -18.19 -8.05
N ILE A 145 14.06 -17.14 -7.51
CA ILE A 145 12.61 -17.03 -7.31
C ILE A 145 12.15 -15.86 -8.16
N VAL A 146 11.09 -16.06 -8.93
CA VAL A 146 10.47 -15.00 -9.73
C VAL A 146 9.03 -14.83 -9.27
N VAL A 147 8.68 -13.57 -9.04
CA VAL A 147 7.30 -13.15 -8.82
C VAL A 147 6.90 -12.30 -10.02
N GLU A 148 5.84 -12.72 -10.68
CA GLU A 148 5.23 -12.01 -11.79
C GLU A 148 4.21 -10.99 -11.26
N PHE A 149 4.21 -9.84 -11.88
CA PHE A 149 3.25 -8.78 -11.69
C PHE A 149 2.45 -8.61 -12.97
N ALA A 150 1.12 -8.62 -12.89
CA ALA A 150 0.29 -8.24 -14.03
C ALA A 150 0.49 -6.76 -14.35
N GLY A 151 1.11 -6.48 -15.50
CA GLY A 151 1.35 -5.13 -16.00
C GLY A 151 2.74 -4.54 -15.81
N GLN A 152 2.91 -3.33 -16.33
CA GLN A 152 4.16 -2.57 -16.33
C GLN A 152 3.89 -1.12 -15.96
N TRP A 153 4.42 -0.69 -14.81
CA TRP A 153 4.27 0.67 -14.29
C TRP A 153 5.60 1.18 -13.74
N SER A 154 5.67 2.49 -13.46
CA SER A 154 6.84 3.10 -12.81
C SER A 154 7.00 2.57 -11.38
N SER A 155 8.24 2.37 -10.93
CA SER A 155 8.52 1.92 -9.56
C SER A 155 7.78 2.77 -8.52
N ASN A 156 7.19 2.11 -7.52
CA ASN A 156 6.60 2.75 -6.35
C ASN A 156 7.40 2.38 -5.09
N ALA A 157 6.94 2.82 -3.92
CA ALA A 157 7.64 2.61 -2.65
C ALA A 157 7.61 1.15 -2.14
N ALA A 158 6.66 0.35 -2.62
CA ALA A 158 6.52 -1.05 -2.23
C ALA A 158 7.57 -1.92 -2.93
N CYS A 159 8.03 -2.96 -2.23
CA CYS A 159 8.97 -3.93 -2.79
C CYS A 159 8.66 -5.34 -2.28
N LEU A 160 9.27 -6.35 -2.89
CA LEU A 160 9.20 -7.72 -2.41
C LEU A 160 10.44 -8.05 -1.60
N MET A 161 10.27 -8.87 -0.57
CA MET A 161 11.34 -9.30 0.33
C MET A 161 11.30 -10.80 0.55
N LEU A 162 12.44 -11.46 0.43
CA LEU A 162 12.66 -12.80 0.97
C LEU A 162 13.20 -12.67 2.39
N GLY A 163 12.57 -13.36 3.32
CA GLY A 163 13.01 -13.44 4.71
C GLY A 163 14.38 -14.08 4.86
N LYS A 164 15.08 -13.74 5.95
CA LYS A 164 16.34 -14.37 6.34
C LYS A 164 16.12 -15.85 6.67
N THR A 165 17.04 -16.69 6.23
CA THR A 165 17.17 -18.11 6.61
C THR A 165 18.50 -18.34 7.35
N GLU A 166 18.80 -19.58 7.73
CA GLU A 166 20.11 -19.92 8.28
C GLU A 166 21.23 -19.76 7.25
N ALA A 167 20.98 -20.17 6.00
CA ALA A 167 21.98 -20.12 4.93
C ALA A 167 22.05 -18.76 4.22
N GLN A 168 20.99 -17.94 4.22
CA GLN A 168 20.97 -16.67 3.47
C GLN A 168 20.37 -15.48 4.24
N LYS A 169 20.98 -14.32 4.01
CA LYS A 169 20.42 -13.04 4.46
C LYS A 169 19.15 -12.69 3.68
N GLU A 170 18.35 -11.80 4.25
CA GLU A 170 17.20 -11.22 3.56
C GLU A 170 17.62 -10.60 2.22
N LYS A 171 16.73 -10.70 1.23
CA LYS A 171 16.91 -10.07 -0.08
C LYS A 171 15.68 -9.27 -0.41
N VAL A 172 15.87 -8.10 -1.02
CA VAL A 172 14.80 -7.21 -1.48
C VAL A 172 14.92 -7.03 -2.98
N THR A 173 13.79 -7.03 -3.68
CA THR A 173 13.73 -6.77 -5.11
C THR A 173 12.45 -6.00 -5.47
N VAL A 174 12.41 -5.43 -6.66
CA VAL A 174 11.25 -4.73 -7.21
C VAL A 174 10.89 -5.32 -8.58
N GLY A 175 9.64 -5.17 -8.99
CA GLY A 175 9.21 -5.54 -10.33
C GLY A 175 9.94 -4.70 -11.38
N LYS A 176 10.44 -5.35 -12.42
CA LYS A 176 11.02 -4.71 -13.61
C LYS A 176 10.20 -5.11 -14.82
N ALA A 177 9.97 -4.16 -15.72
CA ALA A 177 9.25 -4.42 -16.96
C ALA A 177 9.89 -5.58 -17.73
N ASP A 178 9.08 -6.56 -18.11
CA ASP A 178 9.51 -7.65 -18.99
C ASP A 178 9.52 -7.13 -20.43
N THR A 179 10.70 -7.05 -21.04
CA THR A 179 10.86 -6.57 -22.41
C THR A 179 10.29 -7.52 -23.45
N GLU A 180 10.20 -8.81 -23.14
CA GLU A 180 9.67 -9.84 -24.03
C GLU A 180 8.14 -9.91 -23.91
N ASN A 181 7.61 -9.70 -22.70
CA ASN A 181 6.19 -9.80 -22.40
C ASN A 181 5.62 -8.49 -21.83
N LYS A 182 5.11 -7.63 -22.71
CA LYS A 182 4.58 -6.29 -22.36
C LYS A 182 3.43 -6.29 -21.35
N HIS A 183 2.78 -7.43 -21.15
CA HIS A 183 1.64 -7.56 -20.24
C HIS A 183 2.06 -7.75 -18.78
N ARG A 184 3.36 -7.93 -18.47
CA ARG A 184 3.86 -8.26 -17.13
C ARG A 184 5.15 -7.57 -16.73
N SER A 185 5.43 -7.55 -15.43
CA SER A 185 6.72 -7.21 -14.83
C SER A 185 7.23 -8.37 -13.99
N LEU A 186 8.54 -8.52 -13.89
CA LEU A 186 9.17 -9.62 -13.15
C LEU A 186 10.02 -9.07 -12.01
N ALA A 187 9.75 -9.55 -10.80
CA ALA A 187 10.57 -9.38 -9.62
C ALA A 187 11.41 -10.65 -9.42
N THR A 188 12.68 -10.60 -9.81
CA THR A 188 13.59 -11.76 -9.75
C THR A 188 14.56 -11.62 -8.58
N PHE A 189 14.54 -12.60 -7.69
CA PHE A 189 15.58 -12.86 -6.70
C PHE A 189 16.56 -13.87 -7.30
N LYS A 190 17.83 -13.49 -7.41
CA LYS A 190 18.91 -14.34 -7.94
C LYS A 190 19.85 -14.80 -6.82
N ASP A 191 20.75 -15.72 -7.13
CA ASP A 191 21.79 -16.23 -6.24
C ASP A 191 21.19 -16.86 -4.97
N LEU A 192 20.20 -17.73 -5.14
CA LEU A 192 19.45 -18.36 -4.04
C LEU A 192 19.94 -19.79 -3.76
N GLU A 193 20.08 -20.11 -2.49
CA GLU A 193 20.31 -21.49 -2.03
C GLU A 193 19.06 -22.34 -2.23
N ALA A 194 19.25 -23.65 -2.42
CA ALA A 194 18.18 -24.65 -2.59
C ALA A 194 17.44 -24.98 -1.30
N GLU A 195 16.82 -23.96 -0.71
CA GLU A 195 15.99 -24.07 0.48
C GLU A 195 14.74 -23.19 0.36
N GLY A 196 13.69 -23.57 1.07
CA GLY A 196 12.45 -22.82 1.12
C GLY A 196 12.63 -21.41 1.69
N LYS A 197 12.03 -20.42 1.01
CA LYS A 197 12.07 -19.01 1.44
C LYS A 197 10.68 -18.52 1.81
N THR A 198 10.62 -17.57 2.75
CA THR A 198 9.39 -16.84 3.06
C THR A 198 9.33 -15.54 2.27
N LEU A 199 8.29 -15.36 1.47
CA LEU A 199 8.06 -14.19 0.62
C LEU A 199 7.13 -13.19 1.32
N TYR A 200 7.51 -11.91 1.27
CA TYR A 200 6.74 -10.79 1.83
C TYR A 200 6.57 -9.67 0.80
N ILE A 201 5.45 -8.95 0.89
CA ILE A 201 5.34 -7.56 0.42
C ILE A 201 5.84 -6.67 1.54
N LYS A 202 6.77 -5.77 1.21
CA LYS A 202 7.37 -4.80 2.13
C LYS A 202 6.90 -3.39 1.75
N ILE A 203 6.13 -2.77 2.64
CA ILE A 203 5.62 -1.41 2.50
C ILE A 203 6.35 -0.51 3.50
N PRO A 204 7.14 0.49 3.04
CA PRO A 204 7.75 1.46 3.97
C PRO A 204 6.67 2.31 4.62
N CYS A 205 6.90 2.75 5.87
CA CYS A 205 6.01 3.67 6.57
C CYS A 205 6.52 5.10 6.45
N SER A 206 5.60 6.07 6.48
CA SER A 206 5.95 7.50 6.41
C SER A 206 6.64 7.99 7.68
N ASP A 207 6.17 7.51 8.84
CA ASP A 207 6.46 8.10 10.14
C ASP A 207 7.26 7.17 11.07
N GLN A 208 7.68 5.99 10.59
CA GLN A 208 8.50 5.05 11.36
C GLN A 208 9.50 4.29 10.48
N PRO A 209 10.66 3.88 11.02
CA PRO A 209 11.68 3.17 10.26
C PRO A 209 11.30 1.72 9.92
N GLN A 210 10.38 1.12 10.68
CA GLN A 210 9.97 -0.26 10.49
C GLN A 210 8.88 -0.36 9.41
N PRO A 211 9.11 -1.12 8.33
CA PRO A 211 8.10 -1.30 7.29
C PRO A 211 7.00 -2.26 7.73
N ILE A 212 5.83 -2.15 7.10
CA ILE A 212 4.78 -3.16 7.20
C ILE A 212 5.17 -4.34 6.30
N LEU A 213 5.11 -5.55 6.84
CA LEU A 213 5.45 -6.79 6.13
C LEU A 213 4.21 -7.67 5.99
N PHE A 214 3.74 -7.86 4.76
CA PHE A 214 2.64 -8.77 4.46
C PHE A 214 3.18 -10.08 3.90
N LYS A 215 3.03 -11.16 4.67
CA LYS A 215 3.47 -12.50 4.27
C LYS A 215 2.60 -13.00 3.11
N LEU A 216 3.24 -13.48 2.04
CA LEU A 216 2.59 -14.08 0.87
C LEU A 216 2.70 -15.60 0.87
N ALA A 217 3.90 -16.13 1.10
CA ALA A 217 4.16 -17.56 1.04
C ALA A 217 5.27 -17.93 2.02
N GLU A 218 5.15 -19.11 2.62
CA GLU A 218 6.22 -19.77 3.37
C GLU A 218 6.75 -20.94 2.55
N ASP A 219 8.00 -21.35 2.78
CA ASP A 219 8.60 -22.51 2.13
C ASP A 219 8.48 -22.46 0.58
N LEU A 220 8.77 -21.30 -0.01
CA LEU A 220 8.79 -21.12 -1.46
C LEU A 220 10.10 -21.67 -2.01
N GLN A 221 10.02 -22.73 -2.82
CA GLN A 221 11.19 -23.39 -3.39
C GLN A 221 11.72 -22.60 -4.59
N PRO A 222 13.03 -22.28 -4.63
CA PRO A 222 13.63 -21.67 -5.81
C PRO A 222 13.73 -22.65 -6.99
N VAL A 223 13.81 -22.11 -8.19
CA VAL A 223 13.99 -22.85 -9.45
C VAL A 223 15.36 -22.57 -10.05
N ASP A 224 15.79 -23.38 -11.02
CA ASP A 224 17.04 -23.15 -11.76
C ASP A 224 17.05 -21.76 -12.42
N LYS A 225 18.20 -21.07 -12.41
CA LYS A 225 18.38 -19.73 -12.98
C LYS A 225 17.98 -19.61 -14.45
N GLU A 226 18.10 -20.68 -15.23
CA GLU A 226 17.78 -20.70 -16.66
C GLU A 226 16.28 -20.97 -16.92
N THR A 227 15.51 -21.35 -15.90
CA THR A 227 14.07 -21.62 -16.02
C THR A 227 13.33 -20.40 -16.54
N GLN A 228 12.51 -20.56 -17.58
CA GLN A 228 11.59 -19.54 -18.07
C GLN A 228 10.18 -20.12 -18.09
N MET A 229 9.18 -19.27 -17.80
CA MET A 229 7.78 -19.67 -17.78
C MET A 229 6.94 -18.63 -18.54
N ASP A 230 5.96 -19.12 -19.29
CA ASP A 230 4.95 -18.28 -19.97
C ASP A 230 4.09 -17.52 -18.94
N GLU A 231 3.87 -18.11 -17.78
CA GLU A 231 3.30 -17.49 -16.58
C GLU A 231 3.94 -18.12 -15.36
N TRP A 232 4.41 -17.30 -14.42
CA TRP A 232 5.09 -17.80 -13.22
C TRP A 232 4.10 -18.32 -12.16
N ASP A 233 4.58 -19.20 -11.28
CA ASP A 233 3.78 -19.78 -10.19
C ASP A 233 3.38 -18.78 -9.09
N ASN A 234 4.02 -17.61 -9.05
CA ASN A 234 3.70 -16.54 -8.11
C ASN A 234 3.32 -15.30 -8.89
N VAL A 235 2.03 -14.98 -8.94
CA VAL A 235 1.49 -13.85 -9.70
C VAL A 235 0.75 -12.91 -8.76
N LEU A 236 1.15 -11.64 -8.79
CA LEU A 236 0.45 -10.55 -8.12
C LEU A 236 -0.28 -9.68 -9.15
N VAL A 237 -1.55 -9.38 -8.89
CA VAL A 237 -2.37 -8.48 -9.71
C VAL A 237 -2.50 -7.14 -8.99
N PRO A 238 -2.02 -6.04 -9.59
CA PRO A 238 -2.29 -4.69 -9.11
C PRO A 238 -3.73 -4.29 -9.44
N VAL A 239 -4.46 -3.80 -8.44
CA VAL A 239 -5.85 -3.38 -8.58
C VAL A 239 -6.11 -1.96 -8.09
N VAL A 240 -7.05 -1.28 -8.74
CA VAL A 240 -7.59 0.01 -8.31
C VAL A 240 -9.10 -0.14 -8.05
N PRO A 241 -9.55 -0.03 -6.79
CA PRO A 241 -10.96 0.10 -6.46
C PRO A 241 -11.62 1.32 -7.11
N LEU A 242 -12.68 1.09 -7.89
CA LEU A 242 -13.51 2.12 -8.52
C LEU A 242 -15.00 1.82 -8.28
N TYR A 243 -15.84 2.83 -8.43
CA TYR A 243 -17.29 2.67 -8.39
C TYR A 243 -17.96 3.38 -9.57
N LYS A 244 -19.18 2.94 -9.91
CA LYS A 244 -20.00 3.62 -10.91
C LYS A 244 -20.69 4.85 -10.32
N SER A 245 -20.44 6.01 -10.94
CA SER A 245 -21.15 7.27 -10.70
C SER A 245 -21.94 7.62 -11.97
N GLY A 246 -23.23 7.24 -11.98
CA GLY A 246 -24.07 7.30 -13.18
C GLY A 246 -23.52 6.40 -14.30
N SER A 247 -23.23 6.98 -15.46
CA SER A 247 -22.60 6.30 -16.60
C SER A 247 -21.07 6.36 -16.60
N SER A 248 -20.46 6.94 -15.57
CA SER A 248 -19.01 7.14 -15.47
C SER A 248 -18.41 6.36 -14.31
N TRP A 249 -17.09 6.16 -14.35
CA TRP A 249 -16.33 5.63 -13.23
C TRP A 249 -15.74 6.76 -12.40
N ASP A 250 -15.65 6.56 -11.09
CA ASP A 250 -14.88 7.42 -10.18
C ASP A 250 -14.20 6.53 -9.13
N GLY A 251 -13.30 7.11 -8.34
CA GLY A 251 -12.63 6.42 -7.25
C GLY A 251 -12.88 7.08 -5.90
N TYR A 252 -12.43 6.39 -4.87
CA TYR A 252 -12.64 6.78 -3.49
C TYR A 252 -11.67 7.89 -3.09
N THR A 253 -12.14 8.84 -2.27
CA THR A 253 -11.30 9.92 -1.70
C THR A 253 -11.26 9.89 -0.18
N SER A 254 -11.84 8.86 0.43
CA SER A 254 -11.87 8.62 1.87
C SER A 254 -12.39 7.22 2.17
N GLY A 255 -12.24 6.79 3.43
CA GLY A 255 -12.70 5.49 3.92
C GLY A 255 -11.57 4.46 3.99
N ARG A 256 -11.97 3.19 4.08
CA ARG A 256 -11.09 2.03 4.19
C ARG A 256 -11.42 0.99 3.14
N VAL A 257 -10.39 0.35 2.61
CA VAL A 257 -10.49 -0.86 1.80
C VAL A 257 -9.89 -2.00 2.59
N TYR A 258 -10.63 -3.10 2.71
CA TYR A 258 -10.22 -4.32 3.39
C TYR A 258 -9.97 -5.41 2.35
N VAL A 259 -8.81 -6.05 2.44
CA VAL A 259 -8.45 -7.21 1.62
C VAL A 259 -8.63 -8.46 2.47
N ILE A 260 -9.54 -9.34 2.07
CA ILE A 260 -9.77 -10.63 2.73
C ILE A 260 -9.06 -11.70 1.92
N TRP A 261 -8.19 -12.46 2.59
CA TRP A 261 -7.45 -13.56 1.98
C TRP A 261 -7.27 -14.69 2.99
N LYS A 262 -7.55 -15.93 2.56
CA LYS A 262 -7.53 -17.13 3.42
C LYS A 262 -8.48 -17.03 4.63
N GLY A 263 -9.64 -16.40 4.45
CA GLY A 263 -10.67 -16.23 5.47
C GLY A 263 -10.37 -15.17 6.53
N GLU A 264 -9.27 -14.44 6.41
CA GLU A 264 -8.90 -13.37 7.34
C GLU A 264 -8.73 -12.05 6.60
N VAL A 265 -9.00 -10.93 7.26
CA VAL A 265 -8.66 -9.62 6.71
C VAL A 265 -7.15 -9.46 6.78
N TRP A 266 -6.51 -9.63 5.63
CA TRP A 266 -5.07 -9.63 5.44
C TRP A 266 -4.49 -8.21 5.38
N ARG A 267 -5.24 -7.25 4.83
CA ARG A 267 -4.84 -5.84 4.75
C ARG A 267 -6.02 -4.92 5.03
N GLU A 268 -5.76 -3.84 5.75
CA GLU A 268 -6.63 -2.67 5.84
C GLU A 268 -5.87 -1.49 5.22
N LEU A 269 -6.51 -0.77 4.31
CA LEU A 269 -5.93 0.36 3.61
C LEU A 269 -6.77 1.61 3.78
N GLN A 270 -6.16 2.70 4.23
CA GLN A 270 -6.77 4.01 4.23
C GLN A 270 -6.75 4.62 2.84
N VAL A 271 -7.90 5.12 2.39
CA VAL A 271 -8.00 5.90 1.16
C VAL A 271 -7.69 7.36 1.47
N THR A 272 -6.68 7.90 0.80
CA THR A 272 -6.30 9.32 0.92
C THR A 272 -7.25 10.21 0.11
N SER A 273 -7.25 11.52 0.40
CA SER A 273 -8.05 12.52 -0.32
C SER A 273 -7.79 12.57 -1.84
N ASN A 274 -6.61 12.11 -2.28
CA ASN A 274 -6.19 12.10 -3.68
C ASN A 274 -6.36 10.71 -4.34
N GLY A 275 -6.96 9.73 -3.67
CA GLY A 275 -7.23 8.39 -4.22
C GLY A 275 -6.08 7.38 -4.15
N TYR A 276 -5.01 7.68 -3.39
CA TYR A 276 -3.97 6.71 -3.06
C TYR A 276 -4.38 5.85 -1.86
N PHE A 277 -3.78 4.67 -1.73
CA PHE A 277 -4.04 3.68 -0.69
C PHE A 277 -2.84 3.56 0.25
N ALA A 278 -3.04 3.82 1.54
CA ALA A 278 -2.03 3.68 2.58
C ALA A 278 -2.38 2.52 3.49
N ASP A 279 -1.54 1.47 3.54
CA ASP A 279 -1.76 0.34 4.44
C ASP A 279 -1.73 0.76 5.90
N VAL A 280 -2.63 0.21 6.70
CA VAL A 280 -2.64 0.35 8.15
C VAL A 280 -1.79 -0.77 8.73
N ASP A 281 -0.86 -0.42 9.61
CA ASP A 281 -0.10 -1.41 10.38
C ASP A 281 -1.01 -2.09 11.41
N MET A 282 -1.52 -3.26 11.04
CA MET A 282 -2.41 -4.06 11.91
C MET A 282 -1.65 -4.86 12.98
N SER A 283 -0.31 -4.87 12.95
CA SER A 283 0.49 -5.75 13.82
C SER A 283 0.38 -5.40 15.31
N ASN A 284 0.14 -4.12 15.63
CA ASN A 284 0.00 -3.64 17.01
C ASN A 284 -1.47 -3.45 17.44
N SER A 285 -2.40 -3.31 16.50
CA SER A 285 -3.82 -3.03 16.78
C SER A 285 -4.69 -4.29 16.89
N ARG A 286 -4.40 -5.35 16.14
CA ARG A 286 -5.17 -6.61 16.19
C ARG A 286 -4.55 -7.63 17.13
N LYS A 287 -4.78 -7.49 18.43
CA LYS A 287 -4.95 -8.71 19.22
C LYS A 287 -6.26 -9.31 18.75
N LYS A 288 -6.27 -10.49 18.11
CA LYS A 288 -7.51 -11.24 17.79
C LYS A 288 -8.40 -11.09 19.02
N ALA A 289 -9.48 -10.32 18.88
CA ALA A 289 -10.30 -10.01 20.03
C ALA A 289 -10.79 -11.37 20.54
N LYS A 290 -10.47 -11.68 21.81
CA LYS A 290 -10.82 -12.98 22.38
C LYS A 290 -12.31 -13.14 22.23
N GLU A 291 -12.74 -14.29 21.71
CA GLU A 291 -14.15 -14.64 21.71
C GLU A 291 -14.68 -14.45 23.12
N THR A 292 -15.65 -13.53 23.25
CA THR A 292 -16.29 -13.28 24.53
C THR A 292 -17.57 -14.07 24.62
N ARG A 293 -17.90 -14.47 25.83
CA ARG A 293 -19.10 -15.21 26.18
C ARG A 293 -19.99 -14.36 27.07
N HIS A 294 -21.24 -14.76 27.20
CA HIS A 294 -22.19 -14.17 28.14
C HIS A 294 -22.89 -15.25 28.93
N VAL A 295 -23.39 -14.90 30.10
CA VAL A 295 -24.22 -15.78 30.92
C VAL A 295 -25.57 -15.12 31.15
N ASN A 296 -26.61 -15.94 31.11
CA ASN A 296 -27.97 -15.57 31.49
C ASN A 296 -28.21 -16.08 32.90
N ILE A 297 -28.71 -15.21 33.76
CA ILE A 297 -29.03 -15.52 35.15
C ILE A 297 -30.53 -15.36 35.29
N ASP A 298 -31.19 -16.43 35.70
CA ASP A 298 -32.62 -16.47 35.96
C ASP A 298 -32.85 -16.96 37.40
N GLY A 299 -33.01 -16.02 38.32
CA GLY A 299 -33.14 -16.26 39.75
C GLY A 299 -34.33 -17.15 40.08
N SER A 300 -35.46 -17.00 39.38
CA SER A 300 -36.64 -17.84 39.57
C SER A 300 -36.40 -19.32 39.22
N SER A 301 -35.50 -19.59 38.27
CA SER A 301 -35.08 -20.95 37.91
C SER A 301 -34.05 -21.51 38.90
N LEU A 302 -33.15 -20.67 39.41
CA LEU A 302 -32.13 -21.07 40.39
C LEU A 302 -32.70 -21.31 41.79
N PHE A 303 -33.70 -20.52 42.19
CA PHE A 303 -34.34 -20.58 43.51
C PHE A 303 -35.88 -20.58 43.39
N PRO A 304 -36.48 -21.70 42.94
CA PRO A 304 -37.91 -21.76 42.69
C PRO A 304 -38.73 -21.45 43.95
N GLY A 305 -39.58 -20.41 43.87
CA GLY A 305 -40.49 -20.01 44.94
C GLY A 305 -39.92 -19.02 45.95
N GLU A 306 -38.64 -18.68 45.85
CA GLU A 306 -38.02 -17.59 46.60
C GLU A 306 -38.03 -16.32 45.73
N ASN A 307 -38.22 -15.15 46.35
CA ASN A 307 -38.07 -13.88 45.65
C ASN A 307 -36.63 -13.39 45.84
N VAL A 308 -35.87 -13.40 44.75
CA VAL A 308 -34.45 -12.96 44.72
C VAL A 308 -34.26 -11.69 43.89
N ALA A 309 -35.32 -10.88 43.72
CA ALA A 309 -35.22 -9.64 42.97
C ALA A 309 -34.28 -8.66 43.68
N PHE A 310 -33.45 -7.94 42.90
CA PHE A 310 -32.42 -7.01 43.42
C PHE A 310 -31.33 -7.66 44.27
N GLU A 311 -31.24 -8.99 44.29
CA GLU A 311 -30.21 -9.68 45.03
C GLU A 311 -28.83 -9.41 44.39
N PRO A 312 -27.84 -8.92 45.16
CA PRO A 312 -26.48 -8.76 44.67
C PRO A 312 -25.80 -10.10 44.40
N PHE A 313 -25.07 -10.17 43.29
CA PHE A 313 -24.30 -11.35 42.91
C PHE A 313 -22.91 -10.99 42.37
N SER A 314 -22.00 -11.95 42.48
CA SER A 314 -20.66 -11.93 41.88
C SER A 314 -20.50 -13.11 40.93
N ILE A 315 -19.78 -12.90 39.83
CA ILE A 315 -19.35 -13.95 38.90
C ILE A 315 -17.87 -14.19 39.07
N LEU A 316 -17.50 -15.46 39.26
CA LEU A 316 -16.12 -15.89 39.37
C LEU A 316 -15.72 -16.73 38.15
N GLN A 317 -14.54 -16.43 37.61
CA GLN A 317 -13.86 -17.23 36.60
C GLN A 317 -12.55 -17.74 37.20
N ASP A 318 -12.36 -19.05 37.23
CA ASP A 318 -11.19 -19.70 37.85
C ASP A 318 -10.95 -19.24 39.30
N GLY A 319 -12.03 -19.01 40.05
CA GLY A 319 -12.00 -18.53 41.44
C GLY A 319 -11.71 -17.04 41.61
N VAL A 320 -11.56 -16.27 40.53
CA VAL A 320 -11.36 -14.82 40.54
C VAL A 320 -12.67 -14.12 40.20
N GLU A 321 -13.10 -13.17 41.04
CA GLU A 321 -14.25 -12.32 40.73
C GLU A 321 -13.96 -11.43 39.51
N VAL A 322 -14.79 -11.57 38.46
CA VAL A 322 -14.67 -10.81 37.20
C VAL A 322 -15.80 -9.81 37.00
N PHE A 323 -16.90 -9.96 37.73
CA PHE A 323 -18.06 -9.10 37.65
C PHE A 323 -18.85 -9.13 38.96
N SER A 324 -19.46 -7.99 39.31
CA SER A 324 -20.46 -7.87 40.38
C SER A 324 -21.61 -6.99 39.92
N GLY A 325 -22.82 -7.34 40.35
CA GLY A 325 -24.06 -6.67 39.96
C GLY A 325 -25.25 -7.11 40.83
N GLU A 326 -26.45 -6.77 40.39
CA GLU A 326 -27.71 -7.12 41.05
C GLU A 326 -28.72 -7.68 40.04
N LEU A 327 -29.59 -8.58 40.50
CA LEU A 327 -30.71 -9.06 39.68
C LEU A 327 -31.74 -7.94 39.46
N ASP A 328 -32.44 -7.96 38.33
CA ASP A 328 -33.51 -7.00 38.09
C ASP A 328 -34.82 -7.37 38.82
N ILE A 329 -35.87 -6.58 38.58
CA ILE A 329 -37.20 -6.79 39.17
C ILE A 329 -37.84 -8.14 38.78
N ASN A 330 -37.41 -8.73 37.67
CA ASN A 330 -37.85 -10.05 37.22
C ASN A 330 -36.87 -11.15 37.64
N GLU A 331 -35.97 -10.86 38.59
CA GLU A 331 -34.98 -11.80 39.11
C GLU A 331 -33.91 -12.20 38.07
N GLN A 332 -33.67 -11.36 37.07
CA GLN A 332 -32.80 -11.71 35.95
C GLN A 332 -31.61 -10.77 35.78
N ALA A 333 -30.52 -11.35 35.28
CA ALA A 333 -29.36 -10.59 34.85
C ALA A 333 -28.69 -11.25 33.65
N ARG A 334 -28.01 -10.42 32.85
CA ARG A 334 -27.26 -10.89 31.70
C ARG A 334 -25.88 -10.23 31.69
N VAL A 335 -24.84 -11.04 31.73
CA VAL A 335 -23.46 -10.53 31.90
C VAL A 335 -22.61 -10.96 30.72
N PHE A 336 -21.98 -9.98 30.06
CA PHE A 336 -21.16 -10.16 28.88
C PHE A 336 -19.67 -10.00 29.19
N SER A 337 -18.83 -10.31 28.19
CA SER A 337 -17.36 -10.15 28.24
C SER A 337 -16.66 -11.21 29.09
N LEU A 338 -17.33 -12.35 29.31
CA LEU A 338 -16.74 -13.53 29.93
C LEU A 338 -15.85 -14.26 28.92
N VAL A 339 -14.99 -15.16 29.39
CA VAL A 339 -14.14 -15.97 28.49
C VAL A 339 -14.20 -17.47 28.78
N ALA A 340 -14.64 -17.88 29.97
CA ALA A 340 -14.79 -19.28 30.34
C ALA A 340 -16.12 -19.86 29.83
N GLU A 341 -16.13 -21.13 29.47
CA GLU A 341 -17.34 -21.86 29.04
C GLU A 341 -18.34 -22.07 30.19
N GLU A 342 -17.86 -22.04 31.43
CA GLU A 342 -18.68 -22.08 32.64
C GLU A 342 -18.17 -21.04 33.64
N VAL A 343 -19.08 -20.48 34.43
CA VAL A 343 -18.75 -19.51 35.49
C VAL A 343 -19.45 -19.87 36.78
N GLU A 344 -18.82 -19.53 37.90
CA GLU A 344 -19.42 -19.68 39.23
C GLU A 344 -20.16 -18.39 39.60
N ILE A 345 -21.39 -18.53 40.11
CA ILE A 345 -22.17 -17.42 40.66
C ILE A 345 -22.29 -17.53 42.18
N LYS A 346 -22.15 -16.39 42.84
CA LYS A 346 -22.35 -16.23 44.28
C LYS A 346 -23.32 -15.10 44.57
N PHE A 347 -24.38 -15.38 45.31
CA PHE A 347 -25.30 -14.39 45.86
C PHE A 347 -24.87 -14.01 47.29
N ALA A 348 -24.96 -12.74 47.64
CA ALA A 348 -24.38 -12.25 48.91
C ALA A 348 -25.37 -12.28 50.10
N GLY A 349 -26.67 -12.26 49.85
CA GLY A 349 -27.72 -12.11 50.86
C GLY A 349 -28.19 -13.40 51.52
N PHE A 350 -27.80 -14.57 51.00
CA PHE A 350 -28.16 -15.85 51.62
C PHE A 350 -27.17 -16.98 51.29
N ALA A 351 -27.20 -18.04 52.10
CA ALA A 351 -26.39 -19.22 51.89
C ALA A 351 -27.04 -20.14 50.84
N HIS A 352 -26.27 -20.56 49.84
CA HIS A 352 -26.68 -21.49 48.80
C HIS A 352 -25.53 -22.45 48.44
N GLU A 353 -25.86 -23.56 47.79
CA GLU A 353 -24.85 -24.47 47.23
C GLU A 353 -24.11 -23.82 46.06
N GLN A 354 -22.96 -24.37 45.66
CA GLN A 354 -22.20 -23.83 44.52
C GLN A 354 -23.04 -23.88 43.23
N ILE A 355 -23.17 -22.73 42.55
CA ILE A 355 -23.91 -22.60 41.29
C ILE A 355 -22.90 -22.38 40.16
N LEU A 356 -22.88 -23.30 39.21
CA LEU A 356 -22.13 -23.19 37.96
C LEU A 356 -23.11 -22.99 36.81
N LEU A 357 -22.87 -21.97 36.00
CA LEU A 357 -23.67 -21.68 34.80
C LEU A 357 -22.81 -21.76 33.55
N SER A 358 -23.33 -22.44 32.54
CA SER A 358 -22.74 -22.43 31.20
C SER A 358 -22.89 -21.06 30.55
N THR A 359 -21.88 -20.65 29.80
CA THR A 359 -21.86 -19.40 29.06
C THR A 359 -22.10 -19.64 27.57
N ASN A 360 -22.73 -18.67 26.92
CA ASN A 360 -23.05 -18.67 25.50
C ASN A 360 -22.08 -17.76 24.73
N SER A 361 -21.82 -18.08 23.46
CA SER A 361 -21.01 -17.20 22.60
C SER A 361 -21.69 -15.82 22.45
N SER A 362 -20.92 -14.74 22.60
CA SER A 362 -21.43 -13.37 22.46
C SER A 362 -20.97 -12.72 21.17
N PRO A 363 -21.79 -11.83 20.59
CA PRO A 363 -21.31 -10.84 19.64
C PRO A 363 -20.15 -10.04 20.21
N MET A 364 -19.17 -9.73 19.37
CA MET A 364 -17.94 -9.07 19.79
C MET A 364 -18.21 -7.60 20.12
N LYS A 365 -17.57 -7.09 21.18
CA LYS A 365 -17.68 -5.67 21.54
C LYS A 365 -16.94 -4.82 20.50
N ALA A 366 -17.57 -3.75 20.03
CA ALA A 366 -16.89 -2.71 19.27
C ALA A 366 -15.71 -2.18 20.09
N SER A 367 -14.50 -2.39 19.60
CA SER A 367 -13.32 -1.70 20.12
C SER A 367 -13.34 -0.25 19.63
N SER A 368 -12.85 0.65 20.47
CA SER A 368 -12.56 2.03 20.06
C SER A 368 -11.48 1.99 18.98
N VAL A 369 -11.73 2.69 17.85
CA VAL A 369 -10.74 2.88 16.78
C VAL A 369 -9.43 3.38 17.40
N PRO A 370 -8.30 2.68 17.21
CA PRO A 370 -7.04 3.07 17.84
C PRO A 370 -6.62 4.47 17.40
N SER A 371 -6.48 5.40 18.34
CA SER A 371 -5.89 6.72 18.07
C SER A 371 -4.37 6.56 17.93
N GLY A 372 -3.86 6.60 16.70
CA GLY A 372 -2.41 6.53 16.41
C GLY A 372 -1.99 5.39 15.49
N GLU A 373 -2.82 5.04 14.51
CA GLU A 373 -2.45 4.06 13.48
C GLU A 373 -1.19 4.46 12.72
N VAL A 374 -0.30 3.51 12.50
CA VAL A 374 0.84 3.74 11.61
C VAL A 374 0.44 3.42 10.19
N LEU A 375 0.70 4.37 9.30
CA LEU A 375 0.38 4.25 7.88
C LEU A 375 1.61 3.95 7.03
N GLY A 376 1.45 2.98 6.15
CA GLY A 376 2.33 2.74 5.02
C GLY A 376 2.33 3.91 4.05
N TYR A 377 3.40 4.01 3.27
CA TYR A 377 3.52 5.02 2.22
C TYR A 377 2.38 4.87 1.20
N PRO A 378 1.68 5.95 0.81
CA PRO A 378 0.55 5.86 -0.11
C PRO A 378 0.94 5.29 -1.48
N LEU A 379 0.18 4.30 -1.97
CA LEU A 379 0.40 3.62 -3.24
C LEU A 379 -0.76 3.88 -4.22
N PRO A 380 -0.49 3.89 -5.55
CA PRO A 380 -1.51 4.19 -6.55
C PRO A 380 -2.45 3.01 -6.87
N HIS A 381 -2.11 1.79 -6.41
CA HIS A 381 -2.87 0.56 -6.56
C HIS A 381 -2.50 -0.43 -5.45
N ILE A 382 -3.31 -1.48 -5.31
CA ILE A 382 -3.16 -2.52 -4.30
C ILE A 382 -2.64 -3.80 -4.97
N TRP A 383 -1.51 -4.32 -4.51
CA TRP A 383 -1.01 -5.63 -4.99
C TRP A 383 -1.74 -6.77 -4.29
N LEU A 384 -2.42 -7.61 -5.07
CA LEU A 384 -3.19 -8.76 -4.58
C LEU A 384 -2.60 -10.07 -5.09
N PRO A 385 -2.57 -11.13 -4.26
CA PRO A 385 -2.11 -12.44 -4.71
C PRO A 385 -3.16 -13.08 -5.61
N TYR A 386 -2.81 -13.34 -6.87
CA TYR A 386 -3.64 -14.12 -7.78
C TYR A 386 -3.18 -15.59 -7.80
N LYS A 387 -1.87 -15.84 -7.94
CA LYS A 387 -1.28 -17.17 -7.81
C LYS A 387 -0.17 -17.17 -6.78
N VAL A 388 -0.14 -18.21 -5.96
CA VAL A 388 0.94 -18.48 -5.00
C VAL A 388 1.26 -19.96 -5.09
N LYS A 389 2.53 -20.30 -5.34
CA LYS A 389 2.97 -21.69 -5.56
C LYS A 389 2.15 -22.43 -6.64
N GLY A 390 1.73 -21.72 -7.68
CA GLY A 390 0.96 -22.25 -8.82
C GLY A 390 -0.55 -22.34 -8.56
N GLU A 391 -1.00 -22.15 -7.32
CA GLU A 391 -2.41 -22.24 -6.95
C GLU A 391 -3.10 -20.88 -7.03
N CYS A 392 -4.28 -20.85 -7.66
CA CYS A 392 -5.12 -19.66 -7.69
C CYS A 392 -5.64 -19.34 -6.28
N GLN A 393 -5.60 -18.07 -5.91
CA GLN A 393 -5.98 -17.58 -4.59
C GLN A 393 -7.39 -17.00 -4.61
N ASP A 394 -8.16 -17.31 -3.57
CA ASP A 394 -9.48 -16.70 -3.36
C ASP A 394 -9.32 -15.43 -2.51
N VAL A 395 -9.57 -14.27 -3.13
CA VAL A 395 -9.35 -12.95 -2.54
C VAL A 395 -10.61 -12.11 -2.71
N TYR A 396 -10.96 -11.36 -1.68
CA TYR A 396 -12.13 -10.48 -1.68
C TYR A 396 -11.75 -9.06 -1.28
N LEU A 397 -12.51 -8.08 -1.78
CA LEU A 397 -12.40 -6.69 -1.36
C LEU A 397 -13.70 -6.22 -0.72
N TYR A 398 -13.55 -5.48 0.37
CA TYR A 398 -14.66 -4.81 1.05
C TYR A 398 -14.31 -3.35 1.27
N TYR A 399 -15.25 -2.44 1.01
CA TYR A 399 -15.07 -1.01 1.28
C TYR A 399 -15.98 -0.58 2.42
N SER A 400 -15.46 0.30 3.27
CA SER A 400 -16.22 0.97 4.32
C SER A 400 -15.89 2.45 4.32
N SER A 401 -16.91 3.29 4.48
CA SER A 401 -16.75 4.74 4.61
C SER A 401 -15.95 5.15 5.86
N GLN A 402 -15.89 4.28 6.88
CA GLN A 402 -15.14 4.47 8.13
C GLN A 402 -14.33 3.22 8.50
N ALA A 403 -13.40 3.35 9.44
CA ALA A 403 -12.74 2.19 10.02
C ALA A 403 -13.76 1.28 10.72
N LEU A 404 -13.70 -0.02 10.40
CA LEU A 404 -14.46 -1.05 11.08
C LEU A 404 -13.93 -1.26 12.50
N SER A 405 -14.83 -1.54 13.44
CA SER A 405 -14.45 -2.03 14.76
C SER A 405 -13.91 -3.47 14.67
N ASP A 406 -13.19 -3.95 15.69
CA ASP A 406 -12.71 -5.35 15.69
C ASP A 406 -13.87 -6.35 15.54
N GLY A 407 -15.02 -6.07 16.17
CA GLY A 407 -16.20 -6.92 16.03
C GLY A 407 -16.77 -6.94 14.60
N ALA A 408 -16.78 -5.79 13.91
CA ALA A 408 -17.21 -5.73 12.52
C ALA A 408 -16.19 -6.38 11.55
N ILE A 409 -14.90 -6.32 11.87
CA ILE A 409 -13.85 -7.07 11.16
C ILE A 409 -14.07 -8.57 11.33
N SER A 410 -14.32 -9.07 12.55
CA SER A 410 -14.56 -10.49 12.78
C SER A 410 -15.85 -10.99 12.13
N GLU A 411 -16.90 -10.16 12.10
CA GLU A 411 -18.12 -10.48 11.34
C GLU A 411 -17.82 -10.57 9.84
N LEU A 412 -17.03 -9.64 9.30
CA LEU A 412 -16.56 -9.68 7.92
C LEU A 412 -15.73 -10.93 7.65
N GLU A 413 -14.81 -11.32 8.52
CA GLU A 413 -14.01 -12.55 8.40
C GLU A 413 -14.86 -13.82 8.45
N SER A 414 -15.98 -13.80 9.17
CA SER A 414 -16.90 -14.93 9.26
C SER A 414 -17.87 -15.04 8.07
N ASN A 415 -18.20 -13.92 7.43
CA ASN A 415 -19.28 -13.84 6.42
C ASN A 415 -18.86 -13.16 5.10
N TYR A 416 -17.55 -13.04 4.83
CA TYR A 416 -17.01 -12.26 3.69
C TYR A 416 -17.59 -12.67 2.34
N GLN A 417 -17.93 -13.94 2.10
CA GLN A 417 -18.48 -14.37 0.81
C GLN A 417 -19.82 -13.68 0.49
N SER A 418 -20.55 -13.25 1.52
CA SER A 418 -21.82 -12.55 1.40
C SER A 418 -21.72 -11.03 1.49
N MET A 419 -20.62 -10.51 2.04
CA MET A 419 -20.42 -9.09 2.34
C MET A 419 -19.40 -8.41 1.41
N ALA A 420 -18.44 -9.17 0.88
CA ALA A 420 -17.32 -8.66 0.11
C ALA A 420 -17.40 -9.06 -1.37
N ILE A 421 -16.70 -8.30 -2.21
CA ILE A 421 -16.64 -8.52 -3.65
C ILE A 421 -15.57 -9.58 -3.94
N SER A 422 -15.99 -10.71 -4.51
CA SER A 422 -15.08 -11.76 -4.98
C SER A 422 -14.22 -11.27 -6.13
N LEU A 423 -12.92 -11.56 -6.09
CA LEU A 423 -11.97 -11.27 -7.17
C LEU A 423 -11.58 -12.51 -7.99
N SER A 424 -12.46 -13.52 -8.02
CA SER A 424 -12.27 -14.73 -8.84
C SER A 424 -12.04 -14.42 -10.32
N GLU A 425 -12.56 -13.29 -10.82
CA GLU A 425 -12.34 -12.78 -12.17
C GLU A 425 -10.89 -12.37 -12.48
N MET A 426 -9.99 -12.28 -11.48
CA MET A 426 -8.53 -12.14 -11.73
C MET A 426 -7.98 -13.30 -12.55
N SER A 427 -8.65 -14.45 -12.56
CA SER A 427 -8.32 -15.59 -13.41
C SER A 427 -8.34 -15.30 -14.91
N ASP A 428 -9.04 -14.25 -15.35
CA ASP A 428 -9.00 -13.77 -16.73
C ASP A 428 -7.56 -13.50 -17.19
N TYR A 429 -6.71 -12.98 -16.29
CA TYR A 429 -5.31 -12.69 -16.58
C TYR A 429 -4.56 -13.90 -17.14
N SER A 430 -4.76 -15.11 -16.63
CA SER A 430 -4.04 -16.28 -17.15
C SER A 430 -4.37 -16.58 -18.61
N SER A 431 -5.61 -16.28 -19.03
CA SER A 431 -6.11 -16.58 -20.37
C SER A 431 -5.93 -15.43 -21.37
N SER A 432 -6.22 -14.20 -20.97
CA SER A 432 -6.24 -13.03 -21.84
C SER A 432 -5.01 -12.12 -21.68
N LYS A 433 -4.19 -12.37 -20.64
CA LYS A 433 -3.09 -11.50 -20.21
C LYS A 433 -3.56 -10.06 -19.94
N GLY A 434 -4.83 -9.91 -19.58
CA GLY A 434 -5.50 -8.65 -19.28
C GLY A 434 -6.77 -8.88 -18.45
N PHE A 435 -7.66 -7.89 -18.45
CA PHE A 435 -8.88 -7.89 -17.64
C PHE A 435 -10.07 -7.38 -18.46
N THR A 436 -11.02 -8.26 -18.74
CA THR A 436 -12.12 -8.03 -19.69
C THR A 436 -13.51 -8.28 -19.09
N LEU A 437 -13.55 -8.76 -17.85
CA LEU A 437 -14.77 -9.11 -17.15
C LEU A 437 -15.41 -7.87 -16.47
N GLN A 438 -16.42 -8.06 -15.62
CA GLN A 438 -17.23 -6.96 -15.10
C GLN A 438 -16.78 -6.48 -13.72
N THR A 439 -16.44 -7.41 -12.84
CA THR A 439 -16.02 -7.15 -11.46
C THR A 439 -14.55 -6.75 -11.45
N VAL A 440 -13.71 -7.51 -12.15
CA VAL A 440 -12.29 -7.21 -12.38
C VAL A 440 -12.09 -6.90 -13.86
N PHE A 441 -11.76 -5.65 -14.17
CA PHE A 441 -11.81 -5.15 -15.55
C PHE A 441 -10.64 -4.24 -15.85
N LYS A 442 -10.42 -3.92 -17.13
CA LYS A 442 -9.35 -3.02 -17.55
C LYS A 442 -9.57 -1.63 -16.95
N LEU A 443 -8.51 -1.04 -16.39
CA LEU A 443 -8.54 0.31 -15.84
C LEU A 443 -9.09 1.32 -16.87
N PRO A 444 -10.21 2.01 -16.58
CA PRO A 444 -10.81 2.96 -17.49
C PRO A 444 -10.08 4.31 -17.44
N THR A 445 -10.17 5.07 -18.53
CA THR A 445 -9.74 6.47 -18.51
C THR A 445 -10.83 7.33 -17.88
N LEU A 446 -10.49 8.02 -16.79
CA LEU A 446 -11.39 8.94 -16.09
C LEU A 446 -11.36 10.34 -16.74
N SER A 447 -12.48 11.07 -16.65
CA SER A 447 -12.60 12.42 -17.19
C SER A 447 -12.09 13.49 -16.21
N GLU A 448 -11.98 14.74 -16.66
CA GLU A 448 -11.43 15.86 -15.84
C GLU A 448 -12.23 16.14 -14.56
N SER A 449 -13.51 15.77 -14.52
CA SER A 449 -14.36 16.02 -13.36
C SER A 449 -14.11 15.06 -12.19
N GLN A 450 -13.46 13.91 -12.42
CA GLN A 450 -13.20 12.92 -11.37
C GLN A 450 -11.99 13.32 -10.52
N LYS A 451 -12.17 13.27 -9.20
CA LYS A 451 -11.15 13.72 -8.23
C LYS A 451 -9.87 12.89 -8.28
N VAL A 452 -10.00 11.59 -8.52
CA VAL A 452 -8.87 10.64 -8.55
C VAL A 452 -8.27 10.46 -9.95
N LYS A 453 -8.69 11.28 -10.93
CA LYS A 453 -8.27 11.13 -12.33
C LYS A 453 -6.75 11.01 -12.48
N ALA A 454 -5.98 11.87 -11.80
CA ALA A 454 -4.52 11.88 -11.94
C ALA A 454 -3.91 10.51 -11.61
N VAL A 455 -4.17 9.97 -10.41
CA VAL A 455 -3.61 8.69 -9.97
C VAL A 455 -4.08 7.52 -10.82
N VAL A 456 -5.32 7.54 -11.32
CA VAL A 456 -5.86 6.47 -12.18
C VAL A 456 -5.29 6.56 -13.59
N ASN A 457 -5.34 7.74 -14.21
CA ASN A 457 -4.96 7.91 -15.60
C ASN A 457 -3.45 7.80 -15.84
N ASP A 458 -2.62 8.08 -14.83
CA ASP A 458 -1.17 7.84 -14.88
C ASP A 458 -0.83 6.34 -15.02
N GLN A 459 -1.80 5.46 -14.77
CA GLN A 459 -1.67 4.01 -14.89
C GLN A 459 -2.37 3.46 -16.15
N ASN A 460 -2.84 4.33 -17.04
CA ASN A 460 -3.43 3.89 -18.30
C ASN A 460 -2.41 3.12 -19.14
N ASN A 461 -2.86 2.01 -19.73
CA ASN A 461 -2.04 1.10 -20.53
C ASN A 461 -0.92 0.38 -19.76
N CYS A 462 -0.92 0.45 -18.43
CA CYS A 462 0.02 -0.30 -17.59
C CYS A 462 -0.46 -1.74 -17.31
N ASN A 463 -1.62 -2.15 -17.84
CA ASN A 463 -2.29 -3.43 -17.53
C ASN A 463 -2.57 -3.63 -16.02
N VAL A 464 -2.85 -2.52 -15.31
CA VAL A 464 -3.40 -2.52 -13.96
C VAL A 464 -4.90 -2.80 -14.06
N ALA A 465 -5.46 -3.60 -13.15
CA ALA A 465 -6.88 -3.88 -13.11
C ALA A 465 -7.65 -2.80 -12.34
N ALA A 466 -8.89 -2.57 -12.72
CA ALA A 466 -9.90 -1.93 -11.90
C ALA A 466 -10.79 -2.99 -11.24
N VAL A 467 -11.29 -2.70 -10.05
CA VAL A 467 -12.32 -3.51 -9.39
C VAL A 467 -13.55 -2.67 -9.14
N ASN A 468 -14.71 -3.16 -9.55
CA ASN A 468 -15.98 -2.50 -9.30
C ASN A 468 -16.43 -2.78 -7.86
N ILE A 469 -16.33 -1.77 -7.01
CA ILE A 469 -16.81 -1.81 -5.62
C ILE A 469 -18.01 -0.85 -5.50
N PRO A 470 -19.01 -1.15 -4.65
CA PRO A 470 -20.17 -0.28 -4.46
C PRO A 470 -19.79 1.17 -4.06
N PRO A 471 -20.51 2.20 -4.55
CA PRO A 471 -20.17 3.61 -4.34
C PRO A 471 -20.17 4.03 -2.86
N PRO A 472 -19.44 5.08 -2.46
CA PRO A 472 -19.55 5.64 -1.11
C PRO A 472 -21.00 6.00 -0.76
N GLY A 473 -21.45 5.68 0.46
CA GLY A 473 -22.84 5.87 0.85
C GLY A 473 -23.81 4.83 0.30
N SER A 474 -23.31 3.77 -0.35
CA SER A 474 -24.08 2.54 -0.57
C SER A 474 -24.16 1.65 0.68
N GLU A 475 -23.94 2.21 1.86
CA GLU A 475 -24.21 1.53 3.12
C GLU A 475 -25.64 1.88 3.54
N ILE A 476 -26.37 0.89 4.04
CA ILE A 476 -27.62 1.15 4.75
C ILE A 476 -27.22 1.34 6.22
N ILE A 477 -27.55 2.51 6.78
CA ILE A 477 -27.29 2.80 8.20
C ILE A 477 -28.62 2.88 8.93
N LEU A 478 -28.91 1.87 9.75
CA LEU A 478 -30.02 1.95 10.69
C LEU A 478 -29.55 2.67 11.95
N ARG A 479 -29.93 3.94 12.05
CA ARG A 479 -29.69 4.77 13.23
C ARG A 479 -30.73 4.46 14.31
N TYR A 480 -30.29 3.94 15.46
CA TYR A 480 -31.16 3.46 16.51
C TYR A 480 -30.82 4.06 17.88
N ARG A 481 -31.84 4.46 18.64
CA ARG A 481 -31.69 4.95 20.01
C ARG A 481 -31.86 3.80 20.99
N VAL A 482 -30.79 3.43 21.67
CA VAL A 482 -30.81 2.36 22.67
C VAL A 482 -31.67 2.75 23.87
N LEU A 483 -32.59 1.88 24.23
CA LEU A 483 -33.40 1.95 25.43
C LEU A 483 -32.79 1.01 26.48
N GLY A 484 -31.98 1.56 27.38
CA GLY A 484 -31.22 0.76 28.36
C GLY A 484 -32.04 -0.10 29.33
N SER A 485 -33.35 0.15 29.46
CA SER A 485 -34.25 -0.69 30.26
C SER A 485 -34.70 -1.98 29.57
N THR A 486 -34.53 -2.07 28.24
CA THR A 486 -35.13 -3.13 27.42
C THR A 486 -34.12 -3.75 26.47
N ASP A 487 -33.35 -2.92 25.75
CA ASP A 487 -32.41 -3.40 24.75
C ASP A 487 -31.22 -4.09 25.41
N GLN A 488 -30.84 -5.25 24.87
CA GLN A 488 -29.67 -6.00 25.28
C GLN A 488 -28.47 -5.72 24.35
N PRO A 489 -27.23 -5.86 24.82
CA PRO A 489 -26.05 -5.67 23.97
C PRO A 489 -26.01 -6.59 22.73
N ASP A 490 -26.49 -7.82 22.82
CA ASP A 490 -26.52 -8.81 21.73
C ASP A 490 -27.81 -8.78 20.92
N ASP A 491 -28.64 -7.78 21.12
CA ASP A 491 -29.74 -7.47 20.23
C ASP A 491 -29.23 -7.00 18.87
N TYR A 492 -30.03 -7.21 17.82
CA TYR A 492 -29.62 -6.88 16.46
C TYR A 492 -30.77 -6.39 15.57
N PHE A 493 -30.39 -5.74 14.47
CA PHE A 493 -31.20 -5.66 13.27
C PHE A 493 -30.67 -6.60 12.21
N MET A 494 -31.55 -7.12 11.37
CA MET A 494 -31.20 -7.97 10.25
C MET A 494 -31.87 -7.46 8.99
N LEU A 495 -31.10 -7.35 7.91
CA LEU A 495 -31.63 -7.23 6.56
C LEU A 495 -31.67 -8.61 5.94
N GLN A 496 -32.79 -8.96 5.32
CA GLN A 496 -32.98 -10.28 4.71
C GLN A 496 -33.67 -10.17 3.35
N ASN A 497 -33.25 -11.00 2.41
CA ASN A 497 -33.97 -11.27 1.18
C ASN A 497 -34.12 -12.79 1.02
N GLU A 498 -35.33 -13.30 1.26
CA GLU A 498 -35.62 -14.73 1.19
C GLU A 498 -35.49 -15.29 -0.23
N GLU A 499 -35.89 -14.51 -1.26
CA GLU A 499 -35.84 -14.93 -2.67
C GLU A 499 -34.43 -15.30 -3.14
N HIS A 500 -33.42 -14.60 -2.62
CA HIS A 500 -32.03 -14.79 -3.00
C HIS A 500 -31.18 -15.43 -1.90
N GLY A 501 -31.79 -15.88 -0.81
CA GLY A 501 -31.12 -16.56 0.29
C GLY A 501 -30.05 -15.70 0.97
N TRP A 502 -30.25 -14.39 1.03
CA TRP A 502 -29.29 -13.45 1.61
C TRP A 502 -29.80 -12.87 2.92
N SER A 503 -28.94 -12.78 3.92
CA SER A 503 -29.24 -12.06 5.17
C SER A 503 -27.96 -11.53 5.80
N GLN A 504 -28.05 -10.39 6.47
CA GLN A 504 -26.95 -9.78 7.22
C GLN A 504 -27.47 -9.26 8.56
N LYS A 505 -26.76 -9.56 9.66
CA LYS A 505 -27.08 -9.07 11.01
C LYS A 505 -26.11 -7.97 11.42
N ALA A 506 -26.63 -6.96 12.12
CA ALA A 506 -25.84 -5.95 12.80
C ALA A 506 -26.23 -5.92 14.28
N TYR A 507 -25.33 -6.35 15.15
CA TYR A 507 -25.53 -6.40 16.60
C TYR A 507 -25.22 -5.05 17.27
N PHE A 508 -25.96 -4.71 18.31
CA PHE A 508 -25.82 -3.44 19.04
C PHE A 508 -24.42 -3.31 19.65
N ARG A 509 -23.92 -4.40 20.23
CA ARG A 509 -22.59 -4.50 20.82
C ARG A 509 -21.46 -4.32 19.82
N CYS A 510 -21.71 -4.53 18.52
CA CYS A 510 -20.74 -4.31 17.44
C CYS A 510 -20.80 -2.87 16.87
N ALA A 511 -21.84 -2.11 17.18
CA ALA A 511 -22.08 -0.78 16.63
C ALA A 511 -21.46 0.34 17.49
N THR A 512 -21.14 1.46 16.84
CA THR A 512 -20.68 2.68 17.50
C THR A 512 -21.80 3.70 17.60
N ALA A 513 -21.82 4.46 18.70
CA ALA A 513 -22.72 5.59 18.86
C ALA A 513 -22.19 6.82 18.07
N ASP A 514 -23.09 7.60 17.47
CA ASP A 514 -22.76 8.95 16.98
C ASP A 514 -22.70 9.98 18.11
N ASP A 515 -22.37 11.22 17.74
CA ASP A 515 -22.27 12.36 18.65
C ASP A 515 -23.58 12.68 19.39
N ASP A 516 -24.73 12.25 18.86
CA ASP A 516 -26.05 12.40 19.51
C ASP A 516 -26.43 11.18 20.38
N GLY A 517 -25.57 10.16 20.45
CA GLY A 517 -25.77 8.96 21.24
C GLY A 517 -26.59 7.85 20.57
N TYR A 518 -26.83 7.90 19.26
CA TYR A 518 -27.52 6.84 18.51
C TYR A 518 -26.54 5.80 18.00
N LEU A 519 -26.87 4.52 18.13
CA LEU A 519 -26.12 3.45 17.49
C LEU A 519 -26.32 3.48 15.98
N ASN A 520 -25.22 3.42 15.23
CA ASN A 520 -25.24 3.31 13.78
C ASN A 520 -24.96 1.87 13.35
N LEU A 521 -26.03 1.15 13.03
CA LEU A 521 -25.98 -0.25 12.61
C LEU A 521 -25.84 -0.28 11.09
N ARG A 522 -24.67 -0.70 10.62
CA ARG A 522 -24.28 -0.61 9.20
C ARG A 522 -24.51 -1.93 8.50
N PHE A 523 -25.07 -1.84 7.30
CA PHE A 523 -25.26 -2.96 6.36
C PHE A 523 -24.71 -2.57 5.00
N SER A 524 -24.14 -3.51 4.29
CA SER A 524 -23.36 -3.26 3.09
C SER A 524 -23.11 -4.56 2.34
N GLY A 525 -22.69 -4.43 1.07
CA GLY A 525 -22.22 -5.58 0.30
C GLY A 525 -23.29 -6.58 -0.11
N TRP A 526 -24.57 -6.20 -0.09
CA TRP A 526 -25.63 -7.08 -0.57
C TRP A 526 -25.47 -7.37 -2.08
N PRO A 527 -25.87 -8.56 -2.55
CA PRO A 527 -25.80 -8.93 -3.96
C PRO A 527 -26.59 -7.96 -4.85
N GLU A 528 -26.11 -7.68 -6.07
CA GLU A 528 -26.80 -6.76 -7.00
C GLU A 528 -28.25 -7.16 -7.29
N LYS A 529 -28.54 -8.47 -7.29
CA LYS A 529 -29.89 -9.04 -7.45
C LYS A 529 -30.85 -8.65 -6.31
N VAL A 530 -30.34 -8.39 -5.10
CA VAL A 530 -31.13 -7.95 -3.95
C VAL A 530 -31.56 -6.50 -4.15
N LYS A 531 -32.79 -6.30 -4.62
CA LYS A 531 -33.41 -4.97 -4.79
C LYS A 531 -34.35 -4.59 -3.65
N GLU A 532 -34.85 -5.58 -2.92
CA GLU A 532 -35.77 -5.42 -1.80
C GLU A 532 -35.27 -6.24 -0.62
N VAL A 533 -35.47 -5.72 0.59
CA VAL A 533 -35.10 -6.40 1.85
C VAL A 533 -36.23 -6.28 2.87
N ASP A 534 -36.38 -7.33 3.66
CA ASP A 534 -37.11 -7.28 4.91
C ASP A 534 -36.19 -6.72 6.00
N ILE A 535 -36.73 -5.87 6.87
CA ILE A 535 -36.03 -5.34 8.03
C ILE A 535 -36.58 -6.06 9.26
N LEU A 536 -35.71 -6.80 9.95
CA LEU A 536 -36.07 -7.56 11.14
C LEU A 536 -35.32 -7.03 12.36
N ARG A 537 -35.95 -7.14 13.53
CA ARG A 537 -35.37 -6.86 14.85
C ARG A 537 -35.28 -8.17 15.62
N GLY A 538 -34.07 -8.59 15.97
CA GLY A 538 -33.85 -9.71 16.87
C GLY A 538 -33.63 -9.21 18.29
N ALA A 539 -34.65 -9.29 19.14
CA ALA A 539 -34.63 -8.76 20.50
C ALA A 539 -34.92 -9.87 21.51
N HIS A 540 -34.28 -9.77 22.67
CA HIS A 540 -34.60 -10.66 23.78
C HIS A 540 -35.79 -10.11 24.56
N ALA A 541 -36.81 -10.95 24.77
CA ALA A 541 -38.00 -10.55 25.54
C ALA A 541 -37.69 -10.31 27.03
N SER A 542 -36.61 -10.91 27.54
CA SER A 542 -36.14 -10.81 28.93
C SER A 542 -34.63 -11.07 29.00
N ARG A 543 -34.01 -10.80 30.15
CA ARG A 543 -32.57 -11.03 30.36
C ARG A 543 -32.22 -12.50 30.57
N GLY A 544 -33.19 -13.31 31.00
CA GLY A 544 -33.04 -14.76 31.19
C GLY A 544 -33.17 -15.58 29.90
N ASN A 545 -33.80 -15.05 28.85
CA ASN A 545 -34.05 -15.80 27.62
C ASN A 545 -32.77 -16.07 26.81
N GLU A 546 -32.55 -17.33 26.44
CA GLU A 546 -31.38 -17.75 25.64
C GLU A 546 -31.49 -17.39 24.16
N THR A 547 -32.71 -17.36 23.61
CA THR A 547 -32.92 -17.12 22.18
C THR A 547 -33.61 -15.78 21.92
N PRO A 548 -33.06 -14.95 21.01
CA PRO A 548 -33.72 -13.71 20.62
C PRO A 548 -34.95 -14.00 19.77
N GLU A 549 -36.06 -13.34 20.08
CA GLU A 549 -37.23 -13.34 19.23
C GLU A 549 -37.00 -12.40 18.04
N THR A 550 -37.31 -12.87 16.84
CA THR A 550 -37.10 -12.10 15.61
C THR A 550 -38.43 -11.58 15.10
N PHE A 551 -38.58 -10.26 15.08
CA PHE A 551 -39.77 -9.57 14.65
C PHE A 551 -39.52 -8.89 13.32
N LYS A 552 -40.42 -9.08 12.37
CA LYS A 552 -40.35 -8.36 11.09
C LYS A 552 -40.94 -6.97 11.24
N LEU A 553 -40.13 -5.94 11.05
CA LEU A 553 -40.54 -4.54 11.19
C LEU A 553 -41.11 -3.98 9.89
N ARG A 554 -40.47 -4.32 8.77
CA ARG A 554 -40.90 -3.90 7.42
C ARG A 554 -40.61 -5.00 6.42
N GLU A 555 -41.47 -5.10 5.42
CA GLU A 555 -41.37 -6.08 4.33
C GLU A 555 -41.06 -5.40 3.02
N LYS A 556 -40.24 -6.07 2.20
CA LYS A 556 -39.96 -5.70 0.81
C LYS A 556 -39.61 -4.22 0.65
N VAL A 557 -38.83 -3.69 1.58
CA VAL A 557 -38.33 -2.32 1.52
C VAL A 557 -37.31 -2.27 0.40
N LYS A 558 -37.48 -1.35 -0.54
CA LYS A 558 -36.50 -1.19 -1.61
C LYS A 558 -35.19 -0.74 -0.99
N VAL A 559 -34.11 -1.41 -1.37
CA VAL A 559 -32.75 -1.06 -0.95
C VAL A 559 -32.46 0.41 -1.24
N THR A 560 -32.90 0.92 -2.40
CA THR A 560 -32.73 2.33 -2.79
C THR A 560 -33.34 3.33 -1.82
N ASP A 561 -34.37 2.93 -1.07
CA ASP A 561 -35.06 3.79 -0.11
C ASP A 561 -34.34 3.80 1.25
N LEU A 562 -33.39 2.88 1.45
CA LEU A 562 -32.56 2.73 2.64
C LEU A 562 -31.15 3.30 2.46
N LEU A 563 -30.79 3.66 1.23
CA LEU A 563 -29.53 4.33 0.90
C LEU A 563 -29.64 5.82 1.19
N GLY A 564 -28.79 6.32 2.09
CA GLY A 564 -28.79 7.71 2.57
C GLY A 564 -28.34 7.77 4.01
#